data_AF-A0A5E7D3I5-F1
#
_entry.id   AF-A0A5E7D3I5-F1
#
_cell.length_a   1.000
_cell.length_b   1.000
_cell.length_c   1.000
_cell.angle_alpha   90.00
_cell.angle_beta   90.00
_cell.angle_gamma   90.00
#
_symmetry.space_group_name_H-M   'P 1'
#
loop_
_entity.id
_entity.type
_entity.pdbx_description
1 polymer ?
#
loop_
_entity_poly.entity_id
_entity_poly.type
_entity_poly.pdbx_seq_one_letter_code
_entity_poly.pdbx_strand_id
1 'polypeptide(L)'
;MTATEKDRDILARTLWGEARGEGLAGQIAVAWTIRNRVEMDLHNDGKPDWWGEGYAGVCQKAWQFSCWNKNDPNFPFLSGAKPISAAQYAQAQQAALGVIDGKQPDPTGGATHYYATTMPKAPAWTARAKQTLKLGRHIFFKDVP
;
A
#
# COMPACT_ATOMS: atom_id res chain seq x y z
N MET A 1 0.43 16.01 -8.48
CA MET A 1 -0.33 16.62 -7.38
C MET A 1 0.50 16.58 -6.12
N THR A 2 0.41 17.61 -5.28
CA THR A 2 1.12 17.64 -3.99
C THR A 2 0.32 16.85 -2.95
N ALA A 3 0.89 15.79 -2.38
CA ALA A 3 0.24 15.02 -1.32
C ALA A 3 0.08 15.89 -0.05
N THR A 4 -1.07 15.80 0.61
CA THR A 4 -1.35 16.52 1.86
C THR A 4 -0.69 15.85 3.07
N GLU A 5 -0.61 16.53 4.22
CA GLU A 5 -0.18 15.89 5.47
C GLU A 5 -1.09 14.72 5.87
N LYS A 6 -2.39 14.82 5.55
CA LYS A 6 -3.35 13.74 5.76
C LYS A 6 -3.03 12.52 4.88
N ASP A 7 -2.68 12.74 3.62
CA ASP A 7 -2.26 11.67 2.71
C ASP A 7 -1.00 10.95 3.23
N ARG A 8 -0.02 11.73 3.71
CA ARG A 8 1.24 11.22 4.26
C ARG A 8 1.01 10.37 5.51
N ASP A 9 0.17 10.83 6.45
CA ASP A 9 -0.16 10.07 7.66
C ASP A 9 -0.95 8.80 7.33
N ILE A 10 -1.98 8.87 6.49
CA ILE A 10 -2.79 7.71 6.10
C ILE A 10 -1.93 6.67 5.37
N LEU A 11 -1.05 7.11 4.46
CA LEU A 11 -0.13 6.21 3.79
C LEU A 11 0.79 5.53 4.82
N ALA A 12 1.46 6.29 5.68
CA ALA A 12 2.36 5.73 6.70
C ALA A 12 1.66 4.70 7.60
N ARG A 13 0.43 5.00 8.05
CA ARG A 13 -0.36 4.04 8.85
C ARG A 13 -0.72 2.79 8.06
N THR A 14 -1.09 2.93 6.79
CA THR A 14 -1.36 1.79 5.89
C THR A 14 -0.11 0.92 5.75
N LEU A 15 1.07 1.50 5.50
CA LEU A 15 2.32 0.76 5.40
C LEU A 15 2.69 0.03 6.69
N TRP A 16 2.38 0.62 7.85
CA TRP A 16 2.54 -0.05 9.13
C TRP A 16 1.57 -1.24 9.27
N GLY A 17 0.30 -1.08 8.90
CA GLY A 17 -0.69 -2.15 8.94
C GLY A 17 -0.32 -3.33 8.04
N GLU A 18 0.15 -3.03 6.83
CA GLU A 18 0.40 -4.02 5.79
C GLU A 18 1.80 -4.63 5.86
N ALA A 19 2.82 -3.88 6.29
CA ALA A 19 4.22 -4.26 6.09
C ALA A 19 5.15 -3.97 7.28
N ARG A 20 4.65 -3.72 8.51
CA ARG A 20 5.51 -3.50 9.69
C ARG A 20 6.53 -4.62 9.96
N GLY A 21 6.22 -5.85 9.56
CA GLY A 21 7.10 -7.02 9.73
C GLY A 21 8.14 -7.21 8.62
N GLU A 22 8.07 -6.43 7.54
CA GLU A 22 8.87 -6.62 6.32
C GLU A 22 10.09 -5.70 6.26
N GLY A 23 10.29 -4.84 7.26
CA GLY A 23 11.32 -3.81 7.28
C GLY A 23 11.06 -2.68 6.27
N LEU A 24 12.03 -1.77 6.14
CA LEU A 24 11.89 -0.57 5.30
C LEU A 24 11.67 -0.92 3.82
N ALA A 25 12.40 -1.90 3.27
CA ALA A 25 12.28 -2.30 1.87
C ALA A 25 10.88 -2.82 1.53
N GLY A 26 10.28 -3.62 2.42
CA GLY A 26 8.91 -4.11 2.25
C GLY A 26 7.87 -2.99 2.31
N GLN A 27 8.04 -2.03 3.22
CA GLN A 27 7.18 -0.84 3.29
C GLN A 27 7.30 0.03 2.04
N ILE A 28 8.51 0.20 1.49
CA ILE A 28 8.72 0.91 0.22
C ILE A 28 8.01 0.18 -0.94
N ALA A 29 8.07 -1.15 -1.00
CA ALA A 29 7.39 -1.91 -2.04
C ALA A 29 5.84 -1.78 -1.98
N VAL A 30 5.26 -1.82 -0.78
CA VAL A 30 3.82 -1.57 -0.60
C VAL A 30 3.46 -0.11 -0.92
N ALA A 31 4.30 0.85 -0.52
CA ALA A 31 4.10 2.27 -0.85
C ALA A 31 4.10 2.51 -2.36
N TRP A 32 5.00 1.86 -3.09
CA TRP A 32 5.01 1.91 -4.55
C TRP A 32 3.77 1.28 -5.17
N THR A 33 3.25 0.20 -4.60
CA THR A 33 1.97 -0.36 -5.07
C THR A 33 0.82 0.64 -4.95
N ILE A 34 0.78 1.39 -3.83
CA ILE A 34 -0.20 2.46 -3.62
C ILE A 34 0.02 3.60 -4.61
N ARG A 35 1.26 4.06 -4.75
CA ARG A 35 1.62 5.13 -5.70
C ARG A 35 1.27 4.76 -7.14
N ASN A 36 1.54 3.53 -7.57
CA ASN A 36 1.19 3.04 -8.90
C ASN A 36 -0.32 3.06 -9.14
N ARG A 37 -1.14 2.72 -8.12
CA ARG A 37 -2.61 2.87 -8.19
C ARG A 37 -3.03 4.33 -8.30
N VAL A 38 -2.45 5.20 -7.48
CA VAL A 38 -2.70 6.65 -7.55
C VAL A 38 -2.36 7.17 -8.94
N GLU A 39 -1.18 6.86 -9.48
CA GLU A 39 -0.75 7.33 -10.81
C GLU A 39 -1.65 6.78 -11.93
N MET A 40 -2.09 5.52 -11.85
CA MET A 40 -3.05 4.96 -12.81
C MET A 40 -4.40 5.69 -12.81
N ASP A 41 -4.88 6.08 -11.64
CA ASP A 41 -6.14 6.80 -11.42
C ASP A 41 -6.11 8.21 -12.05
N LEU A 42 -4.96 8.89 -12.01
CA LEU A 42 -4.80 10.24 -12.57
C LEU A 42 -4.83 10.31 -14.10
N HIS A 43 -4.94 9.18 -14.79
CA HIS A 43 -4.98 9.13 -16.24
C HIS A 43 -6.37 9.34 -16.87
N ASN A 44 -7.38 9.74 -16.07
CA ASN A 44 -8.67 10.25 -16.55
C ASN A 44 -9.33 9.32 -17.59
N ASP A 45 -9.35 8.01 -17.30
CA ASP A 45 -9.76 6.96 -18.25
C ASP A 45 -11.29 6.74 -18.30
N GLY A 46 -12.06 7.55 -17.58
CA GLY A 46 -13.52 7.54 -17.57
C GLY A 46 -14.14 6.33 -16.87
N LYS A 47 -13.37 5.55 -16.11
CA LYS A 47 -13.90 4.41 -15.34
C LYS A 47 -14.18 4.82 -13.89
N PRO A 48 -15.13 4.15 -13.18
CA PRO A 48 -15.28 4.33 -11.75
C PRO A 48 -13.98 3.94 -11.04
N ASP A 49 -13.43 4.84 -10.24
CA ASP A 49 -12.15 4.65 -9.56
C ASP A 49 -12.24 3.50 -8.55
N TRP A 50 -11.89 2.32 -9.03
CA TRP A 50 -11.90 1.07 -8.25
C TRP A 50 -11.00 1.19 -7.02
N TRP A 51 -9.90 1.92 -7.16
CA TRP A 51 -8.90 2.13 -6.12
C TRP A 51 -9.22 3.35 -5.25
N GLY A 52 -9.85 4.40 -5.79
CA GLY A 52 -10.12 5.66 -5.10
C GLY A 52 -9.05 6.71 -5.37
N GLU A 53 -9.40 7.97 -5.14
CA GLU A 53 -8.59 9.11 -5.57
C GLU A 53 -7.49 9.50 -4.58
N GLY A 54 -6.26 9.65 -5.09
CA GLY A 54 -5.11 10.06 -4.29
C GLY A 54 -4.70 9.03 -3.22
N TYR A 55 -3.69 9.36 -2.42
CA TYR A 55 -3.13 8.41 -1.47
C TYR A 55 -4.13 8.01 -0.38
N ALA A 56 -4.83 8.97 0.23
CA ALA A 56 -5.85 8.68 1.22
C ALA A 56 -7.02 7.86 0.65
N GLY A 57 -7.49 8.19 -0.56
CA GLY A 57 -8.55 7.46 -1.23
C GLY A 57 -8.16 6.02 -1.51
N VAL A 58 -6.98 5.79 -2.11
CA VAL A 58 -6.46 4.44 -2.36
C VAL A 58 -6.34 3.60 -1.09
N CYS A 59 -5.82 4.20 0.00
CA CYS A 59 -5.62 3.48 1.26
C CYS A 59 -6.94 3.10 1.95
N GLN A 60 -7.94 3.98 1.91
CA GLN A 60 -9.18 3.83 2.69
C GLN A 60 -10.36 3.29 1.88
N LYS A 61 -10.19 3.10 0.56
CA LYS A 61 -11.21 2.49 -0.28
C LYS A 61 -11.54 1.09 0.22
N ALA A 62 -12.84 0.82 0.31
CA ALA A 62 -13.36 -0.45 0.76
C ALA A 62 -12.69 -1.61 -0.01
N TRP A 63 -12.30 -2.65 0.74
CA TRP A 63 -11.67 -3.88 0.24
C TRP A 63 -10.23 -3.77 -0.27
N GLN A 64 -9.63 -2.57 -0.33
CA GLN A 64 -8.26 -2.42 -0.82
C GLN A 64 -7.20 -2.76 0.24
N PHE A 65 -7.45 -2.37 1.48
CA PHE A 65 -6.55 -2.63 2.61
C PHE A 65 -7.38 -3.00 3.83
N SER A 66 -7.41 -4.29 4.16
CA SER A 66 -8.27 -4.82 5.22
C SER A 66 -7.92 -4.26 6.60
N CYS A 67 -6.71 -3.75 6.78
CA CYS A 67 -6.27 -3.11 8.02
C CYS A 67 -7.18 -1.92 8.43
N TRP A 68 -7.86 -1.27 7.48
CA TRP A 68 -8.81 -0.17 7.72
C TRP A 68 -10.24 -0.64 8.07
N ASN A 69 -10.52 -1.95 8.04
CA ASN A 69 -11.82 -2.46 8.46
C ASN A 69 -12.00 -2.28 9.98
N LYS A 70 -13.16 -1.81 10.43
CA LYS A 70 -13.43 -1.54 11.86
C LYS A 70 -13.20 -2.74 12.78
N ASN A 71 -13.35 -3.96 12.27
CA ASN A 71 -13.17 -5.21 13.01
C ASN A 71 -11.73 -5.75 12.93
N ASP A 72 -10.83 -5.11 12.17
CA ASP A 72 -9.43 -5.50 12.09
C ASP A 72 -8.69 -5.08 13.37
N PRO A 73 -7.85 -5.95 13.97
CA PRO A 73 -7.12 -5.63 15.19
C PRO A 73 -6.16 -4.44 15.04
N ASN A 74 -5.76 -4.09 13.81
CA ASN A 74 -4.91 -2.93 13.53
C ASN A 74 -5.70 -1.61 13.47
N PHE A 75 -7.01 -1.64 13.23
CA PHE A 75 -7.83 -0.44 13.05
C PHE A 75 -7.71 0.59 14.18
N PRO A 76 -7.65 0.21 15.48
CA PRO A 76 -7.43 1.18 16.55
C PRO A 76 -6.11 1.95 16.42
N PHE A 77 -5.06 1.33 15.88
CA PHE A 77 -3.78 2.00 15.63
C PHE A 77 -3.86 2.93 14.42
N LEU A 78 -4.56 2.52 13.36
CA LEU A 78 -4.73 3.32 12.16
C LEU A 78 -5.65 4.53 12.38
N SER A 79 -6.69 4.38 13.19
CA SER A 79 -7.61 5.48 13.55
C SER A 79 -7.04 6.44 14.60
N GLY A 80 -5.87 6.12 15.19
CA GLY A 80 -5.27 6.92 16.26
C GLY A 80 -5.83 6.65 17.66
N ALA A 81 -6.76 5.71 17.81
CA ALA A 81 -7.28 5.27 19.10
C ALA A 81 -6.21 4.53 19.96
N LYS A 82 -5.18 3.96 19.32
CA LYS A 82 -4.00 3.39 19.97
C LYS A 82 -2.72 3.94 19.34
N PRO A 83 -1.65 4.15 20.13
CA PRO A 83 -0.38 4.62 19.58
C PRO A 83 0.34 3.50 18.83
N ILE A 84 0.88 3.84 17.66
CA ILE A 84 1.94 3.05 17.02
C ILE A 84 3.26 3.42 17.71
N SER A 85 4.16 2.45 17.91
CA SER A 85 5.48 2.77 18.48
C SER A 85 6.22 3.81 17.62
N ALA A 86 6.90 4.75 18.27
CA ALA A 86 7.55 5.87 17.57
C ALA A 86 8.54 5.40 16.49
N ALA A 87 9.33 4.35 16.79
CA ALA A 87 10.28 3.79 15.83
C ALA A 87 9.59 3.17 14.61
N GLN A 88 8.51 2.41 14.81
CA GLN A 88 7.80 1.79 13.69
C GLN A 88 7.04 2.83 12.86
N TYR A 89 6.45 3.84 13.49
CA TYR A 89 5.78 4.93 12.80
C TYR A 89 6.78 5.76 11.99
N ALA A 90 7.95 6.10 12.56
CA ALA A 90 9.02 6.82 11.87
C ALA A 90 9.51 6.06 10.63
N GLN A 91 9.69 4.73 10.72
CA GLN A 91 10.08 3.91 9.56
C GLN A 91 9.00 3.93 8.46
N ALA A 92 7.73 3.77 8.84
CA ALA A 92 6.63 3.81 7.89
C ALA A 92 6.47 5.20 7.25
N GLN A 93 6.68 6.26 8.02
CA GLN A 93 6.70 7.63 7.53
C GLN A 93 7.88 7.87 6.57
N GLN A 94 9.06 7.36 6.88
CA GLN A 94 10.23 7.43 5.99
C GLN A 94 9.92 6.75 4.63
N ALA A 95 9.30 5.57 4.63
CA ALA A 95 8.90 4.89 3.41
C ALA A 95 7.85 5.71 2.62
N ALA A 96 6.80 6.17 3.31
CA ALA A 96 5.73 6.96 2.71
C ALA A 96 6.24 8.24 2.05
N LEU A 97 7.02 9.06 2.77
CA LEU A 97 7.60 10.29 2.26
C LEU A 97 8.62 10.03 1.16
N GLY A 98 9.46 9.00 1.32
CA GLY A 98 10.45 8.63 0.31
C GLY A 98 9.82 8.28 -1.03
N VAL A 99 8.68 7.58 -1.02
CA VAL A 99 7.95 7.24 -2.25
C VAL A 99 7.13 8.42 -2.76
N ILE A 100 6.41 9.17 -1.91
CA ILE A 100 5.65 10.36 -2.34
C ILE A 100 6.55 11.40 -3.01
N ASP A 101 7.72 11.67 -2.41
CA ASP A 101 8.66 12.68 -2.89
C ASP A 101 9.53 12.18 -4.06
N GLY A 102 9.36 10.93 -4.51
CA GLY A 102 10.16 10.33 -5.59
C GLY A 102 11.63 10.10 -5.25
N LYS A 103 11.97 9.99 -3.96
CA LYS A 103 13.32 9.75 -3.44
C LYS A 103 13.70 8.26 -3.41
N GLN A 104 12.71 7.37 -3.49
CA GLN A 104 12.91 5.93 -3.52
C GLN A 104 12.53 5.40 -4.90
N PRO A 105 13.38 4.64 -5.63
CA PRO A 105 12.99 4.02 -6.89
C PRO A 105 11.94 2.92 -6.67
N ASP A 106 11.17 2.55 -7.71
CA ASP A 106 10.18 1.47 -7.62
C ASP A 106 10.87 0.09 -7.68
N PRO A 107 10.96 -0.67 -6.56
CA PRO A 107 11.53 -2.00 -6.58
C PRO A 107 10.56 -3.03 -7.19
N THR A 108 9.28 -2.70 -7.30
CA THR A 108 8.21 -3.63 -7.69
C THR A 108 7.99 -3.72 -9.19
N GLY A 109 8.62 -2.85 -9.99
CA GLY A 109 8.50 -2.87 -11.44
C GLY A 109 7.09 -2.56 -11.96
N GLY A 110 6.40 -1.61 -11.31
CA GLY A 110 5.04 -1.18 -11.67
C GLY A 110 3.93 -2.06 -11.09
N ALA A 111 4.16 -2.72 -9.96
CA ALA A 111 3.14 -3.58 -9.36
C ALA A 111 1.97 -2.74 -8.84
N THR A 112 0.75 -3.24 -9.03
CA THR A 112 -0.49 -2.66 -8.50
C THR A 112 -1.18 -3.60 -7.51
N HIS A 113 -0.70 -4.84 -7.39
CA HIS A 113 -1.26 -5.86 -6.51
C HIS A 113 -0.15 -6.60 -5.80
N TYR A 114 -0.44 -7.09 -4.60
CA TYR A 114 0.38 -8.07 -3.91
C TYR A 114 -0.49 -8.98 -3.04
N TYR A 115 0.07 -10.09 -2.60
CA TYR A 115 -0.50 -10.88 -1.52
C TYR A 115 0.60 -11.42 -0.59
N ALA A 116 0.23 -11.71 0.65
CA ALA A 116 1.13 -12.30 1.63
C ALA A 116 1.26 -13.82 1.42
N THR A 117 2.48 -14.35 1.44
CA THR A 117 2.78 -15.79 1.34
C THR A 117 2.20 -16.61 2.49
N THR A 118 1.69 -15.95 3.53
CA THR A 118 0.96 -16.57 4.64
C THR A 118 -0.47 -16.95 4.30
N MET A 119 -1.00 -16.41 3.20
CA MET A 119 -2.33 -16.74 2.75
C MET A 119 -2.35 -18.22 2.32
N PRO A 120 -3.33 -19.02 2.77
CA PRO A 120 -3.35 -20.46 2.51
C PRO A 120 -3.54 -20.80 1.03
N LYS A 121 -4.13 -19.89 0.25
CA LYS A 121 -4.36 -20.06 -1.18
C LYS A 121 -4.04 -18.75 -1.90
N ALA A 122 -3.28 -18.85 -2.99
CA ALA A 122 -3.04 -17.69 -3.86
C ALA A 122 -4.38 -17.17 -4.44
N PRO A 123 -4.57 -15.84 -4.54
CA PRO A 123 -5.75 -15.27 -5.17
C PRO A 123 -5.91 -15.71 -6.63
N ALA A 124 -7.15 -15.92 -7.10
CA ALA A 124 -7.41 -16.43 -8.44
C ALA A 124 -6.86 -15.53 -9.58
N TRP A 125 -6.81 -14.22 -9.35
CA TRP A 125 -6.28 -13.26 -10.30
C TRP A 125 -4.79 -13.46 -10.61
N THR A 126 -4.04 -14.11 -9.71
CA THR A 126 -2.60 -14.39 -9.89
C THR A 126 -2.32 -15.29 -11.09
N ALA A 127 -3.29 -16.12 -11.50
CA ALA A 127 -3.12 -17.06 -12.61
C ALA A 127 -2.95 -16.38 -13.98
N ARG A 128 -3.38 -15.12 -14.10
CA ARG A 128 -3.31 -14.33 -15.35
C ARG A 128 -2.51 -13.03 -15.19
N ALA A 129 -1.97 -12.77 -14.00
CA ALA A 129 -1.17 -11.61 -13.69
C ALA A 129 0.33 -11.91 -13.86
N LYS A 130 1.13 -10.87 -14.08
CA LYS A 130 2.59 -10.99 -14.14
C LYS A 130 3.20 -10.74 -12.77
N GLN A 131 3.82 -11.76 -12.18
CA GLN A 131 4.64 -11.59 -10.97
C GLN A 131 5.86 -10.73 -11.29
N THR A 132 6.13 -9.70 -10.49
CA THR A 132 7.25 -8.78 -10.71
C THR A 132 8.33 -8.87 -9.64
N LEU A 133 7.94 -9.08 -8.39
CA LEU A 133 8.84 -9.10 -7.24
C LEU A 133 8.32 -10.07 -6.19
N LYS A 134 9.24 -10.79 -5.52
CA LYS A 134 8.99 -11.39 -4.22
C LYS A 134 9.95 -10.76 -3.22
N LEU A 135 9.41 -10.15 -2.17
CA LEU A 135 10.19 -9.47 -1.14
C LEU A 135 9.60 -9.83 0.22
N GLY A 136 10.42 -10.44 1.07
CA GLY A 136 9.99 -11.00 2.35
C GLY A 136 8.79 -11.95 2.18
N ARG A 137 7.69 -11.65 2.86
CA ARG A 137 6.43 -12.41 2.83
C ARG A 137 5.47 -11.87 1.79
N HIS A 138 5.84 -10.93 0.93
CA HIS A 138 4.98 -10.40 -0.14
C HIS A 138 5.41 -10.84 -1.53
N ILE A 139 4.41 -11.13 -2.37
CA ILE A 139 4.59 -11.36 -3.80
C ILE A 139 3.77 -10.31 -4.55
N PHE A 140 4.44 -9.54 -5.40
CA PHE A 140 3.92 -8.39 -6.13
C PHE A 140 3.65 -8.71 -7.59
N PHE A 141 2.61 -8.09 -8.16
CA PHE A 141 2.10 -8.35 -9.50
C PHE A 141 1.66 -7.08 -10.21
N LYS A 142 1.77 -7.13 -11.54
CA LYS A 142 1.19 -6.17 -12.48
C LYS A 142 0.35 -6.90 -13.54
N ASP A 143 -0.32 -6.14 -14.40
CA ASP A 143 -1.13 -6.66 -15.51
C ASP A 143 -2.23 -7.63 -15.00
N VAL A 144 -2.88 -7.26 -13.88
CA VAL A 144 -3.99 -8.03 -13.30
C VAL A 144 -5.24 -7.83 -14.15
N PRO A 145 -5.95 -8.90 -14.58
CA PRO A 145 -7.12 -8.79 -15.45
C PRO A 145 -8.36 -8.21 -14.79
#